data_AF-A0A1B7W4K6-F1
#
_entry.id   AF-A0A1B7W4K6-F1
#
_cell.length_a   1.000
_cell.length_b   1.000
_cell.length_c   1.000
_cell.angle_alpha   90.00
_cell.angle_beta   90.00
_cell.angle_gamma   90.00
#
_symmetry.space_group_name_H-M   'P 1'
#
loop_
_entity.id
_entity.type
_entity.pdbx_description
1 polymer ?
#
loop_
_entity_poly.entity_id
_entity_poly.type
_entity_poly.pdbx_seq_one_letter_code
_entity_poly.pdbx_strand_id
1 'polypeptide(L)'
;FIKVERMGFRGDKEYSQTLYYISSKKLTAEIFAQKIQEHWLIENQVHWVKDVIFNEDKSRIKNKEVDGKFSLLVTLILNVYRSCGFISIKDGQSWLGKNWEKMLLVDGFDGS
;
A
#
# COMPACT_ATOMS: atom_id res chain seq x y z
N PHE A 1 21.89 -7.85 -11.14
CA PHE A 1 20.88 -6.82 -11.46
C PHE A 1 19.89 -7.43 -12.43
N ILE A 2 18.62 -7.07 -12.33
CA ILE A 2 17.55 -7.60 -13.18
C ILE A 2 17.02 -6.44 -14.00
N LYS A 3 17.05 -6.57 -15.33
CA LYS A 3 16.49 -5.58 -16.26
C LYS A 3 15.08 -6.00 -16.63
N VAL A 4 14.12 -5.10 -16.47
CA VAL A 4 12.73 -5.31 -16.87
C VAL A 4 12.36 -4.22 -17.86
N GLU A 5 11.88 -4.62 -19.03
CA GLU A 5 11.37 -3.71 -20.05
C GLU A 5 9.85 -3.84 -20.07
N ARG A 6 9.17 -2.70 -20.05
CA ARG A 6 7.71 -2.60 -20.12
C ARG A 6 7.37 -1.77 -21.33
N MET A 7 6.51 -2.27 -22.18
CA MET A 7 6.00 -1.56 -23.35
C MET A 7 4.48 -1.68 -23.37
N GLY A 8 3.80 -0.64 -23.86
CA GLY A 8 2.36 -0.66 -23.97
C GLY A 8 1.80 0.69 -24.42
N PHE A 9 0.48 0.83 -24.32
CA PHE A 9 -0.23 2.04 -24.71
C PHE A 9 -0.97 2.63 -23.52
N ARG A 10 -0.88 3.95 -23.35
CA ARG A 10 -1.71 4.75 -22.44
C ARG A 10 -2.57 5.68 -23.28
N GLY A 11 -3.81 5.27 -23.57
CA GLY A 11 -4.61 5.89 -24.62
C GLY A 11 -3.94 5.68 -25.98
N ASP A 12 -3.78 6.75 -26.76
CA ASP A 12 -3.13 6.69 -28.08
C ASP A 12 -1.60 6.86 -28.03
N LYS A 13 -1.01 6.98 -26.82
CA LYS A 13 0.45 7.16 -26.66
C LYS A 13 1.11 5.85 -26.27
N GLU A 14 2.06 5.41 -27.09
CA GLU A 14 2.97 4.33 -26.74
C GLU A 14 3.90 4.77 -25.60
N TYR A 15 4.19 3.86 -24.69
CA TYR A 15 5.22 4.04 -23.69
C TYR A 15 6.15 2.83 -23.68
N SER A 16 7.43 3.10 -23.45
CA SER A 16 8.46 2.10 -23.18
C SER A 16 9.25 2.55 -21.96
N GLN A 17 9.47 1.63 -21.02
CA GLN A 17 10.17 1.89 -19.77
C GLN A 17 11.11 0.73 -19.43
N THR A 18 12.36 1.07 -19.12
CA THR A 18 13.36 0.13 -18.62
C THR A 18 13.61 0.37 -17.15
N LEU A 19 13.47 -0.67 -16.34
CA LEU A 19 13.64 -0.65 -14.88
C LEU A 19 14.75 -1.62 -14.49
N TYR A 20 15.58 -1.21 -13.52
CA TYR A 20 16.65 -2.04 -12.98
C TYR A 20 16.34 -2.37 -11.52
N TYR A 21 16.24 -3.66 -11.21
CA TYR A 21 16.00 -4.15 -9.86
C TYR A 21 17.25 -4.82 -9.28
N ILE A 22 17.45 -4.61 -7.98
CA ILE A 22 18.44 -5.30 -7.18
C ILE A 22 17.69 -6.27 -6.27
N SER A 23 18.03 -7.55 -6.32
CA SER A 23 17.48 -8.57 -5.44
C SER A 23 18.62 -9.39 -4.84
N SER A 24 18.51 -9.70 -3.56
CA SER A 24 19.41 -10.62 -2.86
C SER A 24 19.13 -12.09 -3.20
N LYS A 25 17.96 -12.39 -3.78
CA LYS A 25 17.58 -13.74 -4.20
C LYS A 25 17.81 -13.92 -5.69
N LYS A 26 18.38 -15.07 -6.06
CA LYS A 26 18.40 -15.54 -7.45
C LYS A 26 17.05 -16.20 -7.75
N LEU A 27 16.16 -15.45 -8.39
CA LEU A 27 14.86 -15.93 -8.86
C LEU A 27 14.89 -16.07 -10.38
N THR A 28 14.05 -16.96 -10.93
CA THR A 28 13.82 -17.01 -12.38
C THR A 28 13.10 -15.74 -12.84
N ALA A 29 13.25 -15.38 -14.12
CA ALA A 29 12.63 -14.20 -14.68
C ALA A 29 11.10 -14.20 -14.52
N GLU A 30 10.45 -15.36 -14.67
CA GLU A 30 9.00 -15.51 -14.54
C GLU A 30 8.52 -15.23 -13.10
N ILE A 31 9.17 -15.86 -12.11
CA ILE A 31 8.83 -15.66 -10.70
C ILE A 31 9.06 -14.20 -10.30
N PHE A 32 10.13 -13.59 -10.80
CA PHE A 32 10.42 -12.19 -10.52
C PHE A 32 9.39 -11.25 -11.15
N ALA A 33 8.99 -11.51 -12.40
CA ALA A 33 7.94 -10.76 -13.08
C ALA A 33 6.60 -10.87 -12.33
N GLN A 34 6.22 -12.07 -11.89
CA GLN A 34 5.03 -12.27 -11.06
C GLN A 34 5.12 -11.48 -9.75
N LYS A 35 6.26 -11.53 -9.06
CA LYS A 35 6.47 -10.76 -7.81
C LYS A 35 6.40 -9.26 -8.02
N ILE A 36 6.93 -8.75 -9.14
CA ILE A 36 6.78 -7.34 -9.52
C ILE A 36 5.30 -6.97 -9.71
N GLN A 37 4.53 -7.81 -10.41
CA GLN A 37 3.10 -7.56 -10.64
C GLN A 37 2.31 -7.60 -9.32
N GLU A 38 2.54 -8.61 -8.49
CA GLU A 38 1.94 -8.71 -7.15
C GLU A 38 2.28 -7.49 -6.28
N HIS A 39 3.55 -7.06 -6.30
CA HIS A 39 3.98 -5.89 -5.54
C HIS A 39 3.28 -4.61 -6.04
N TRP A 40 3.18 -4.44 -7.35
CA TRP A 40 2.50 -3.28 -7.94
C TRP A 40 1.02 -3.24 -7.58
N LEU A 41 0.34 -4.40 -7.52
CA LEU A 41 -1.04 -4.47 -7.05
C LEU A 41 -1.19 -4.03 -5.59
N ILE A 42 -0.27 -4.44 -4.71
CA ILE A 42 -0.27 -4.04 -3.30
C ILE A 42 -0.04 -2.54 -3.16
N GLU A 43 0.98 -2.01 -3.84
CA GLU A 43 1.34 -0.59 -3.80
C GLU A 43 0.20 0.28 -4.35
N ASN A 44 -0.40 -0.12 -5.47
CA ASN A 44 -1.51 0.60 -6.09
C ASN A 44 -2.77 0.61 -5.19
N GLN A 45 -3.07 -0.50 -4.50
CA GLN A 45 -4.16 -0.53 -3.52
C GLN A 45 -3.88 0.41 -2.34
N VAL A 46 -2.65 0.44 -1.83
CA VAL A 46 -2.28 1.32 -0.72
C VAL A 46 -2.32 2.79 -1.16
N HIS A 47 -1.79 3.13 -2.34
CA HIS A 47 -1.78 4.48 -2.88
C HIS A 47 -3.18 5.01 -3.14
N TRP A 48 -4.04 4.25 -3.82
CA TRP A 48 -5.41 4.69 -4.10
C TRP A 48 -6.16 5.06 -2.82
N VAL A 49 -5.93 4.35 -1.72
CA VAL A 49 -6.56 4.66 -0.43
C VAL A 49 -6.02 5.96 0.16
N LYS A 50 -4.71 6.16 0.11
CA LYS A 50 -4.08 7.42 0.57
C LYS A 50 -4.57 8.62 -0.23
N ASP A 51 -4.60 8.48 -1.55
CA ASP A 51 -4.91 9.58 -2.47
C ASP A 51 -6.42 9.89 -2.47
N VAL A 52 -7.30 8.88 -2.44
CA VAL A 52 -8.76 9.06 -2.62
C VAL A 52 -9.52 9.11 -1.31
N ILE A 53 -9.20 8.24 -0.34
CA ILE A 53 -9.95 8.16 0.92
C ILE A 53 -9.39 9.17 1.92
N PHE A 54 -8.07 9.28 2.01
CA PHE A 54 -7.41 10.20 2.92
C PHE A 54 -7.08 11.55 2.29
N ASN A 55 -7.27 11.69 0.96
CA ASN A 55 -7.19 12.95 0.23
C ASN A 55 -5.85 13.67 0.46
N GLU A 56 -4.77 12.89 0.66
CA GLU A 56 -3.43 13.37 1.00
C GLU A 56 -2.92 14.37 -0.05
N ASP A 57 -3.14 14.06 -1.33
CA ASP A 57 -2.80 14.93 -2.46
C ASP A 57 -3.49 16.30 -2.45
N LYS A 58 -4.67 16.43 -1.82
CA LYS A 58 -5.38 17.71 -1.69
C LYS A 58 -5.15 18.37 -0.32
N SER A 59 -4.47 17.70 0.60
CA SER A 59 -4.13 18.30 1.88
C SER A 59 -3.07 19.36 1.65
N ARG A 60 -3.37 20.62 1.99
CA ARG A 60 -2.46 21.77 1.87
C ARG A 60 -1.25 21.69 2.81
N ILE A 61 -1.21 20.68 3.69
CA ILE A 61 -0.17 20.47 4.68
C ILE A 61 0.99 19.72 4.02
N LYS A 62 1.84 20.45 3.27
CA LYS A 62 3.10 19.91 2.76
C LYS A 62 4.17 19.92 3.86
N ASN A 63 4.04 19.04 4.83
CA ASN A 63 5.10 18.80 5.80
C ASN A 63 5.54 17.34 5.68
N LYS A 64 6.75 17.12 5.14
CA LYS A 64 7.30 15.78 4.89
C LYS A 64 7.37 14.91 6.14
N GLU A 65 7.47 15.50 7.34
CA GLU A 65 7.40 14.74 8.59
C GLU A 65 6.00 14.22 8.90
N VAL A 66 4.97 14.96 8.51
CA VAL A 66 3.56 14.57 8.69
C VAL A 66 3.20 13.50 7.66
N ASP A 67 3.62 13.64 6.41
CA ASP A 67 3.38 12.65 5.33
C ASP A 67 3.93 11.26 5.70
N GLY A 68 5.17 11.21 6.22
CA GLY A 68 5.79 9.94 6.65
C GLY A 68 5.05 9.26 7.81
N LYS A 69 4.66 10.03 8.83
CA LYS A 69 3.90 9.53 9.98
C LYS A 69 2.49 9.10 9.60
N PHE A 70 1.86 9.85 8.70
CA PHE A 70 0.53 9.57 8.20
C PHE A 70 0.50 8.31 7.32
N SER A 71 1.50 8.14 6.45
CA SER A 71 1.69 6.94 5.65
C SER A 71 1.83 5.67 6.52
N LEU A 72 2.54 5.76 7.65
CA LEU A 72 2.61 4.71 8.66
C LEU A 72 1.25 4.42 9.32
N LEU A 73 0.52 5.47 9.73
CA LEU A 73 -0.80 5.34 10.33
C LEU A 73 -1.81 4.67 9.37
N VAL A 74 -1.84 5.09 8.11
CA VAL A 74 -2.71 4.49 7.09
C VAL A 74 -2.34 3.02 6.86
N THR A 75 -1.05 2.69 6.85
CA THR A 75 -0.57 1.31 6.73
C THR A 75 -1.02 0.46 7.92
N LEU A 76 -0.93 0.99 9.14
CA LEU A 76 -1.43 0.32 10.36
C LEU A 76 -2.93 0.06 10.27
N ILE A 77 -3.72 1.08 9.91
CA ILE A 77 -5.17 0.97 9.76
C ILE A 77 -5.54 -0.08 8.70
N LEU A 78 -4.87 -0.10 7.56
CA LEU A 78 -5.09 -1.10 6.52
C LEU A 78 -4.76 -2.52 7.00
N ASN A 79 -3.69 -2.69 7.78
CA ASN A 79 -3.34 -3.98 8.36
C ASN A 79 -4.40 -4.44 9.38
N VAL A 80 -4.93 -3.54 10.22
CA VAL A 80 -6.04 -3.85 11.13
C VAL A 80 -7.28 -4.28 10.35
N TYR A 81 -7.65 -3.57 9.28
CA TYR A 81 -8.80 -3.94 8.45
C TYR A 81 -8.64 -5.32 7.82
N ARG A 82 -7.44 -5.63 7.30
CA ARG A 82 -7.13 -6.95 6.76
C ARG A 82 -7.20 -8.04 7.83
N SER A 83 -6.65 -7.81 9.02
CA SER A 83 -6.72 -8.77 10.14
C SER A 83 -8.16 -9.02 10.61
N CYS A 84 -9.04 -8.04 10.50
CA CYS A 84 -10.47 -8.19 10.79
C CYS A 84 -11.28 -8.74 9.59
N GLY A 85 -10.65 -9.05 8.46
CA GLY A 85 -11.32 -9.61 7.27
C GLY A 85 -12.08 -8.59 6.42
N PHE A 86 -11.90 -7.28 6.67
CA PHE A 86 -12.58 -6.25 5.89
C PHE A 86 -11.88 -6.04 4.54
N ILE A 87 -12.60 -6.38 3.46
CA ILE A 87 -12.19 -6.08 2.07
C ILE A 87 -12.54 -4.63 1.70
N SER A 88 -13.63 -4.12 2.26
CA SER A 88 -14.12 -2.76 2.05
C SER A 88 -13.61 -1.82 3.14
N ILE A 89 -12.91 -0.77 2.71
CA ILE A 89 -12.33 0.24 3.62
C ILE A 89 -13.41 1.08 4.28
N LYS A 90 -14.54 1.30 3.61
CA LYS A 90 -15.69 2.00 4.20
C LYS A 90 -16.31 1.19 5.34
N ASP A 91 -16.41 -0.12 5.16
CA ASP A 91 -16.93 -1.01 6.21
C ASP A 91 -15.93 -1.12 7.37
N GLY A 92 -14.64 -1.20 7.08
CA GLY A 92 -13.56 -1.12 8.08
C GLY A 92 -13.58 0.20 8.87
N GLN A 93 -13.77 1.33 8.19
CA GLN A 93 -13.90 2.66 8.83
C GLN A 93 -15.15 2.75 9.71
N SER A 94 -16.31 2.30 9.22
CA SER A 94 -17.52 2.31 10.02
C SER A 94 -17.41 1.37 11.22
N TRP A 95 -16.75 0.22 11.06
CA TRP A 95 -16.53 -0.72 12.15
C TRP A 95 -15.58 -0.13 13.19
N LEU A 96 -14.47 0.48 12.77
CA LEU A 96 -13.49 1.11 13.65
C LEU A 96 -14.12 2.28 14.42
N GLY A 97 -14.90 3.13 13.75
CA GLY A 97 -15.63 4.22 14.41
C GLY A 97 -16.63 3.72 15.46
N LYS A 98 -17.19 2.52 15.28
CA LYS A 98 -18.11 1.89 16.23
C LYS A 98 -17.41 1.06 17.33
N ASN A 99 -16.14 0.71 17.16
CA ASN A 99 -15.37 -0.17 18.06
C ASN A 99 -14.02 0.46 18.41
N TRP A 100 -13.96 1.78 18.56
CA TRP A 100 -12.69 2.51 18.74
C TRP A 100 -11.94 2.05 20.00
N GLU A 101 -12.67 1.62 21.05
CA GLU A 101 -12.08 1.03 22.26
C GLU A 101 -11.23 -0.23 21.99
N LYS A 102 -11.53 -1.00 20.94
CA LYS A 102 -10.74 -2.19 20.58
C LYS A 102 -9.39 -1.84 19.96
N MET A 103 -9.24 -0.62 19.46
CA MET A 103 -7.95 -0.15 18.93
C MET A 103 -6.91 0.01 20.04
N LEU A 104 -7.34 0.40 21.25
CA LEU A 104 -6.49 0.51 22.44
C LEU A 104 -6.13 -0.85 23.04
N LEU A 105 -6.92 -1.89 22.73
CA LEU A 105 -6.69 -3.26 23.21
C LEU A 105 -5.75 -4.07 22.30
N VAL A 106 -5.39 -3.56 21.12
CA VAL A 106 -4.38 -4.19 20.24
C VAL A 106 -2.96 -4.04 20.82
N ASP A 107 -2.74 -3.17 21.81
CA ASP A 107 -1.51 -3.09 22.62
C ASP A 107 -1.44 -4.16 23.74
N GLY A 108 -2.05 -5.32 23.52
CA GLY A 108 -1.84 -6.53 24.31
C GLY A 108 -0.41 -7.05 24.15
N PHE A 109 0.54 -6.37 24.78
CA PHE A 109 1.71 -7.02 25.37
C PHE A 109 1.16 -8.10 26.31
N ASP A 110 1.05 -9.33 25.81
CA ASP A 110 0.78 -10.49 26.63
C ASP A 110 1.93 -10.57 27.64
N GLY A 111 1.66 -10.08 28.85
CA GLY A 111 2.47 -10.35 30.02
C GLY A 111 2.44 -11.83 30.30
N SER A 112 3.45 -12.53 29.80
CA SER A 112 3.96 -13.79 30.37
C SER A 112 4.94 -13.47 31.50
#